data_AF-A0AAU9SV70-F1
#
_entry.id   AF-A0AAU9SV70-F1
#
_cell.length_a   1.000
_cell.length_b   1.000
_cell.length_c   1.000
_cell.angle_alpha   90.00
_cell.angle_beta   90.00
_cell.angle_gamma   90.00
#
_symmetry.space_group_name_H-M   'P 1'
#
loop_
_entity.id
_entity.type
_entity.pdbx_description
1 polymer ?
#
loop_
_entity_poly.entity_id
_entity_poly.type
_entity_poly.pdbx_seq_one_letter_code
_entity_poly.pdbx_strand_id
1 'polypeptide(L)'
;MPWRVPLGRRDGRVSLRQNVINLPSFSINASIPDLLNSFRALGFSMEEFVALVGGHTIGTASCGLTADGSCPGLLQRVALDTGSQFAFDNSIFSNILNDRGVLYVDQSLSLSDITRPVVELFVNDKDAFNTEFERAMIKMSNIGLKTFPNGEIRRRCSAINQMSNITLINNAGD
;
A
#
# COMPACT_ATOMS: atom_id res chain seq x y z
N MET A 1 12.92 -14.23 1.49
CA MET A 1 13.75 -14.16 0.27
C MET A 1 13.41 -12.87 -0.47
N PRO A 2 14.36 -12.15 -1.09
CA PRO A 2 14.03 -11.04 -1.96
C PRO A 2 13.27 -11.56 -3.20
N TRP A 3 12.20 -10.87 -3.60
CA TRP A 3 11.40 -11.24 -4.77
C TRP A 3 11.76 -10.45 -6.02
N ARG A 4 11.42 -11.01 -7.19
CA ARG A 4 11.68 -10.35 -8.49
C ARG A 4 10.60 -9.31 -8.77
N VAL A 5 11.02 -8.07 -8.96
CA VAL A 5 10.12 -6.96 -9.32
C VAL A 5 10.04 -6.83 -10.85
N PRO A 6 8.84 -6.93 -11.46
CA PRO A 6 8.68 -6.66 -12.89
C PRO A 6 9.05 -5.21 -13.25
N LEU A 7 9.81 -5.05 -14.33
CA LEU A 7 10.27 -3.75 -14.84
C LEU A 7 9.50 -3.33 -16.10
N GLY A 8 9.77 -2.13 -16.60
CA GLY A 8 9.22 -1.63 -17.87
C GLY A 8 8.04 -0.65 -17.74
N ARG A 9 7.65 -0.31 -16.51
CA ARG A 9 6.69 0.77 -16.25
C ARG A 9 7.23 2.12 -16.72
N ARG A 10 6.33 2.95 -17.22
CA ARG A 10 6.60 4.34 -17.61
C ARG A 10 5.79 5.29 -16.76
N ASP A 11 6.29 6.51 -16.61
CA ASP A 11 5.65 7.56 -15.84
C ASP A 11 4.42 8.11 -16.58
N GLY A 12 3.35 8.35 -15.84
CA GLY A 12 2.17 9.06 -16.36
C GLY A 12 2.50 10.52 -16.68
N ARG A 13 1.71 11.15 -17.57
CA ARG A 13 1.84 12.59 -17.89
C ARG A 13 0.79 13.46 -17.19
N VAL A 14 0.03 12.88 -16.26
CA VAL A 14 -1.11 13.52 -15.60
C VAL A 14 -1.12 13.11 -14.13
N SER A 15 -1.31 14.09 -13.25
CA SER A 15 -1.57 13.88 -11.82
C SER A 15 -2.75 14.76 -11.43
N LEU A 16 -3.87 14.14 -11.05
CA LEU A 16 -5.12 14.81 -10.74
C LEU A 16 -5.58 14.40 -9.35
N ARG A 17 -5.96 15.39 -8.52
CA ARG A 17 -6.56 15.14 -7.20
C ARG A 17 -7.84 14.31 -7.29
N GLN A 18 -8.57 14.41 -8.39
CA GLN A 18 -9.79 13.63 -8.61
C GLN A 18 -9.52 12.12 -8.69
N ASN A 19 -8.29 11.68 -9.02
CA ASN A 19 -7.96 10.27 -9.12
C ASN A 19 -7.75 9.58 -7.75
N VAL A 20 -7.73 10.34 -6.65
CA VAL A 20 -7.50 9.78 -5.30
C VAL A 20 -8.77 9.73 -4.44
N ILE A 21 -9.93 10.07 -5.00
CA ILE A 21 -11.22 10.05 -4.26
C ILE A 21 -11.69 8.63 -3.93
N ASN A 22 -11.22 7.63 -4.69
CA ASN A 22 -11.60 6.21 -4.53
C ASN A 22 -10.47 5.36 -3.93
N LEU A 23 -9.44 5.97 -3.35
CA LEU A 23 -8.46 5.17 -2.61
C LEU A 23 -9.17 4.54 -1.40
N PRO A 24 -8.91 3.26 -1.09
CA PRO A 24 -9.39 2.65 0.14
C PRO A 24 -8.97 3.54 1.32
N SER A 25 -9.97 4.18 1.93
CA SER A 25 -9.72 5.08 3.05
C SER A 25 -9.58 4.24 4.30
N PHE A 26 -8.51 4.46 5.06
CA PHE A 26 -8.35 3.96 6.42
C PHE A 26 -9.21 4.76 7.40
N SER A 27 -10.46 5.00 7.02
CA SER A 27 -11.45 5.63 7.88
C SER A 27 -11.66 4.76 9.11
N ILE A 28 -11.77 5.41 10.27
CA ILE A 28 -12.11 4.78 11.55
C ILE A 28 -13.47 4.04 11.53
N ASN A 29 -14.25 4.19 10.45
CA ASN A 29 -15.55 3.55 10.28
C ASN A 29 -15.59 2.56 9.09
N ALA A 30 -14.45 2.25 8.47
CA ALA A 30 -14.43 1.31 7.34
C ALA A 30 -14.66 -0.13 7.84
N SER A 31 -15.62 -0.84 7.24
CA SER A 31 -15.88 -2.24 7.58
C SER A 31 -14.93 -3.18 6.83
N ILE A 32 -14.58 -4.32 7.44
CA ILE A 32 -13.76 -5.35 6.78
C ILE A 32 -14.39 -5.84 5.46
N PRO A 33 -15.71 -6.10 5.37
CA PRO A 33 -16.36 -6.43 4.09
C PRO A 33 -16.15 -5.37 3.00
N ASP A 34 -16.29 -4.08 3.32
CA ASP A 34 -16.16 -3.00 2.33
C ASP A 34 -14.71 -2.86 1.84
N LEU A 35 -13.75 -2.95 2.76
CA LEU A 35 -12.33 -2.96 2.42
C LEU A 35 -11.99 -4.17 1.55
N LEU A 36 -12.40 -5.37 1.96
CA LEU A 36 -12.18 -6.59 1.20
C LEU A 36 -12.80 -6.51 -0.19
N ASN A 37 -14.01 -5.96 -0.33
CA ASN A 37 -14.66 -5.76 -1.63
C ASN A 37 -13.89 -4.77 -2.52
N SER A 38 -13.32 -3.72 -1.95
CA SER A 38 -12.49 -2.76 -2.68
C SER A 38 -11.22 -3.41 -3.24
N PHE A 39 -10.58 -4.28 -2.47
CA PHE A 39 -9.42 -5.05 -2.91
C PHE A 39 -9.80 -6.15 -3.92
N ARG A 40 -10.92 -6.84 -3.72
CA ARG A 40 -11.45 -7.82 -4.68
C ARG A 40 -11.77 -7.20 -6.04
N ALA A 41 -12.26 -5.97 -6.08
CA ALA A 41 -12.49 -5.24 -7.32
C ALA A 41 -11.19 -4.99 -8.13
N LEU A 42 -10.03 -5.06 -7.47
CA LEU A 42 -8.70 -4.98 -8.08
C LEU A 42 -8.05 -6.36 -8.27
N GLY A 43 -8.80 -7.44 -8.02
CA GLY A 43 -8.36 -8.82 -8.23
C GLY A 43 -7.53 -9.42 -7.08
N PHE A 44 -7.57 -8.83 -5.89
CA PHE A 44 -6.88 -9.38 -4.72
C PHE A 44 -7.73 -10.43 -3.98
N SER A 45 -7.07 -11.46 -3.45
CA SER A 45 -7.66 -12.40 -2.51
C SER A 45 -7.76 -11.80 -1.10
N MET A 46 -8.39 -12.53 -0.19
CA MET A 46 -8.46 -12.13 1.22
C MET A 46 -7.09 -12.20 1.90
N GLU A 47 -6.32 -13.23 1.60
CA GLU A 47 -4.96 -13.44 2.10
C GLU A 47 -4.03 -12.32 1.63
N GLU A 48 -4.11 -11.94 0.35
CA GLU A 48 -3.33 -10.83 -0.21
C GLU A 48 -3.74 -9.48 0.42
N PHE A 49 -5.04 -9.27 0.68
CA PHE A 49 -5.51 -8.07 1.39
C PHE A 49 -4.92 -8.00 2.82
N VAL A 50 -5.06 -9.07 3.60
CA VAL A 50 -4.53 -9.14 4.97
C VAL A 50 -3.01 -9.00 4.97
N ALA A 51 -2.31 -9.61 3.99
CA ALA A 51 -0.87 -9.50 3.85
C ALA A 51 -0.45 -8.04 3.58
N LEU A 52 -1.12 -7.34 2.66
CA LEU A 52 -0.80 -5.93 2.39
C LEU A 52 -0.99 -5.02 3.60
N VAL A 53 -2.02 -5.26 4.42
CA VAL A 53 -2.18 -4.55 5.71
C VAL A 53 -1.02 -4.86 6.66
N GLY A 54 -0.50 -6.09 6.63
CA GLY A 54 0.73 -6.49 7.34
C GLY A 54 1.96 -5.65 6.98
N GLY A 55 1.95 -4.89 5.88
CA GLY A 55 2.97 -3.90 5.57
C GLY A 55 3.13 -2.81 6.64
N HIS A 56 2.13 -2.63 7.50
CA HIS A 56 2.19 -1.78 8.69
C HIS A 56 3.11 -2.34 9.81
N THR A 57 3.74 -3.51 9.64
CA THR A 57 4.78 -4.01 10.56
C THR A 57 5.97 -3.05 10.72
N ILE A 58 6.16 -2.14 9.76
CA ILE A 58 7.17 -1.07 9.84
C ILE A 58 6.54 0.31 9.73
N GLY A 59 7.20 1.29 10.34
CA GLY A 59 6.86 2.70 10.21
C GLY A 59 5.98 3.22 11.34
N THR A 60 5.36 4.37 11.09
CA THR A 60 4.64 5.13 12.11
C THR A 60 3.37 5.76 11.57
N ALA A 61 2.35 5.92 12.40
CA ALA A 61 1.14 6.67 12.10
C ALA A 61 1.07 7.98 12.91
N SER A 62 0.38 8.97 12.37
CA SER A 62 0.02 10.17 13.13
C SER A 62 -1.08 9.82 14.13
N CYS A 63 -0.98 10.34 15.35
CA CYS A 63 -1.96 10.13 16.41
C CYS A 63 -3.40 10.52 16.05
N GLY A 64 -3.61 11.45 15.10
CA GLY A 64 -4.95 11.77 14.61
C GLY A 64 -5.66 10.63 13.84
N LEU A 65 -4.94 9.55 13.52
CA LEU A 65 -5.43 8.40 12.76
C LEU A 65 -5.53 7.11 13.60
N THR A 66 -5.07 7.15 14.86
CA THR A 66 -4.96 5.97 15.72
C THR A 66 -6.16 5.85 16.65
N ALA A 67 -6.57 4.62 16.93
CA ALA A 67 -7.68 4.34 17.84
C ALA A 67 -7.25 4.15 19.30
N ASP A 68 -5.94 4.04 19.58
CA ASP A 68 -5.43 3.51 20.85
C ASP A 68 -5.52 4.44 22.07
N GLY A 69 -5.98 5.69 21.90
CA GLY A 69 -6.17 6.66 23.00
C GLY A 69 -4.90 6.98 23.80
N SER A 70 -3.75 6.42 23.45
CA SER A 70 -2.47 6.49 24.19
C SER A 70 -1.61 7.68 23.78
N CYS A 71 -2.09 8.45 22.80
CA CYS A 71 -1.37 9.56 22.22
C CYS A 71 -1.50 10.86 23.04
N PRO A 72 -0.39 11.43 23.55
CA PRO A 72 -0.40 12.67 24.33
C PRO A 72 -0.57 13.93 23.46
N GLY A 73 -0.62 13.83 22.13
CA GLY A 73 -0.87 14.97 21.24
C GLY A 73 -1.03 14.62 19.75
N LEU A 74 -1.81 15.44 19.02
CA LEU A 74 -2.21 15.21 17.61
C LEU A 74 -1.06 15.24 16.58
N LEU A 75 0.06 15.89 16.90
CA LEU A 75 1.23 15.98 16.02
C LEU A 75 2.27 14.87 16.29
N GLN A 76 2.01 14.04 17.31
CA GLN A 76 2.90 12.94 17.62
C GLN A 76 2.67 11.76 16.67
N ARG A 77 3.74 11.00 16.44
CA ARG A 77 3.69 9.76 15.68
C ARG A 77 3.96 8.59 16.62
N VAL A 78 3.25 7.49 16.39
CA VAL A 78 3.43 6.24 17.12
C VAL A 78 3.84 5.14 16.15
N ALA A 79 4.59 4.16 16.65
CA ALA A 79 4.94 2.96 15.89
C ALA A 79 3.65 2.23 15.49
N LEU A 80 3.57 1.77 14.25
CA LEU A 80 2.47 0.91 13.80
C LEU A 80 2.57 -0.51 14.38
N ASP A 81 3.80 -0.96 14.65
CA ASP A 81 4.11 -2.27 15.20
C ASP A 81 4.94 -2.11 16.48
N THR A 82 4.28 -2.25 17.63
CA THR A 82 4.94 -1.97 18.91
C THR A 82 5.89 -3.11 19.26
N GLY A 83 7.19 -2.78 19.36
CA GLY A 83 8.24 -3.73 19.70
C GLY A 83 9.01 -4.27 18.50
N SER A 84 8.54 -4.03 17.28
CA SER A 84 9.24 -4.40 16.04
C SER A 84 9.22 -3.34 14.94
N GLN A 85 9.06 -2.05 15.31
CA GLN A 85 8.79 -0.96 14.36
C GLN A 85 9.82 -0.73 13.22
N PHE A 86 10.99 -1.38 13.30
CA PHE A 86 12.08 -1.27 12.33
C PHE A 86 12.40 -2.58 11.61
N ALA A 87 11.70 -3.68 11.90
CA ALA A 87 11.90 -4.96 11.26
C ALA A 87 10.65 -5.36 10.49
N PHE A 88 10.83 -5.85 9.27
CA PHE A 88 9.73 -6.41 8.52
C PHE A 88 9.51 -7.87 8.95
N ASP A 89 8.51 -8.11 9.80
CA ASP A 89 8.15 -9.42 10.30
C ASP A 89 6.63 -9.59 10.44
N ASN A 90 6.19 -10.61 11.16
CA ASN A 90 4.77 -10.93 11.37
C ASN A 90 4.26 -10.50 12.76
N SER A 91 5.03 -9.69 13.50
CA SER A 91 4.67 -9.30 14.87
C SER A 91 3.46 -8.38 14.95
N ILE A 92 3.17 -7.60 13.90
CA ILE A 92 1.89 -6.87 13.77
C ILE A 92 0.67 -7.79 13.94
N PHE A 93 0.68 -8.99 13.36
CA PHE A 93 -0.44 -9.93 13.48
C PHE A 93 -0.57 -10.44 14.92
N SER A 94 0.56 -10.63 15.61
CA SER A 94 0.55 -10.95 17.04
C SER A 94 0.00 -9.79 17.86
N ASN A 95 0.38 -8.55 17.54
CA ASN A 95 -0.11 -7.36 18.23
C ASN A 95 -1.63 -7.20 18.08
N ILE A 96 -2.20 -7.34 16.88
CA ILE A 96 -3.65 -7.20 16.69
C ILE A 96 -4.45 -8.37 17.31
N LEU A 97 -3.88 -9.59 17.43
CA LEU A 97 -4.52 -10.68 18.18
C LEU A 97 -4.56 -10.42 19.69
N ASN A 98 -3.67 -9.56 20.20
CA ASN A 98 -3.59 -9.18 21.61
C ASN A 98 -4.22 -7.82 21.89
N ASP A 99 -5.11 -7.33 21.02
CA ASP A 99 -5.79 -6.03 21.15
C ASP A 99 -4.84 -4.83 21.19
N ARG A 100 -3.69 -4.92 20.50
CA ARG A 100 -2.66 -3.87 20.43
C ARG A 100 -2.53 -3.26 19.03
N GLY A 101 -3.57 -3.33 18.21
CA GLY A 101 -3.62 -2.68 16.91
C GLY A 101 -3.68 -1.16 17.04
N VAL A 102 -2.79 -0.47 16.32
CA VAL A 102 -2.62 1.00 16.41
C VAL A 102 -3.66 1.72 15.56
N LEU A 103 -3.90 1.22 14.34
CA LEU A 103 -4.98 1.70 13.49
C LEU A 103 -6.24 0.86 13.71
N TYR A 104 -7.40 1.51 13.62
CA TYR A 104 -8.70 0.83 13.70
C TYR A 104 -8.82 -0.32 12.69
N VAL A 105 -8.34 -0.11 11.45
CA VAL A 105 -8.37 -1.12 10.39
C VAL A 105 -7.52 -2.34 10.73
N ASP A 106 -6.35 -2.14 11.33
CA ASP A 106 -5.43 -3.23 11.67
C ASP A 106 -6.08 -4.10 12.75
N GLN A 107 -6.61 -3.47 13.80
CA GLN A 107 -7.31 -4.17 14.88
C GLN A 107 -8.58 -4.87 14.38
N SER A 108 -9.30 -4.28 13.42
CA SER A 108 -10.52 -4.88 12.87
C SER A 108 -10.28 -6.22 12.16
N LEU A 109 -9.05 -6.48 11.68
CA LEU A 109 -8.71 -7.75 11.02
C LEU A 109 -8.81 -8.95 11.97
N SER A 110 -8.40 -8.80 13.24
CA SER A 110 -8.44 -9.88 14.24
C SER A 110 -9.81 -10.04 14.90
N LEU A 111 -10.63 -8.99 14.86
CA LEU A 111 -12.00 -8.98 15.39
C LEU A 111 -13.04 -9.50 14.40
N SER A 112 -12.74 -9.50 13.10
CA SER A 112 -13.65 -10.01 12.08
C SER A 112 -13.51 -11.52 11.89
N ASP A 113 -14.61 -12.26 12.01
CA ASP A 113 -14.66 -13.71 11.71
C ASP A 113 -14.21 -14.05 10.28
N ILE A 114 -14.24 -13.08 9.36
CA ILE A 114 -13.84 -13.25 7.96
C ILE A 114 -12.32 -13.33 7.83
N THR A 115 -11.60 -12.37 8.42
CA THR A 115 -10.15 -12.22 8.25
C THR A 115 -9.34 -12.84 9.37
N ARG A 116 -9.94 -13.06 10.54
CA ARG A 116 -9.25 -13.64 11.71
C ARG A 116 -8.54 -14.95 11.41
N PRO A 117 -9.10 -15.93 10.66
CA PRO A 117 -8.37 -17.16 10.34
C PRO A 117 -7.07 -16.91 9.57
N VAL A 118 -7.01 -15.87 8.71
CA VAL A 118 -5.78 -15.51 7.99
C VAL A 118 -4.78 -14.80 8.91
N VAL A 119 -5.27 -13.97 9.83
CA VAL A 119 -4.41 -13.38 10.88
C VAL A 119 -3.74 -14.47 11.71
N GLU A 120 -4.52 -15.45 12.17
CA GLU A 120 -3.99 -16.60 12.94
C GLU A 120 -3.01 -17.44 12.10
N LEU A 121 -3.27 -17.63 10.81
CA LEU A 121 -2.33 -18.27 9.90
C LEU A 121 -0.99 -17.52 9.86
N PHE A 122 -1.00 -16.21 9.61
CA PHE A 122 0.23 -15.42 9.46
C PHE A 122 1.02 -15.23 10.75
N VAL A 123 0.38 -15.34 11.92
CA VAL A 123 1.09 -15.41 13.21
C VAL A 123 1.88 -16.71 13.31
N ASN A 124 1.28 -17.84 12.92
CA ASN A 124 1.89 -19.16 13.06
C ASN A 124 2.84 -19.52 11.91
N ASP A 125 2.67 -18.89 10.75
CA ASP A 125 3.45 -19.15 9.55
C ASP A 125 3.92 -17.84 8.90
N LYS A 126 5.15 -17.46 9.25
CA LYS A 126 5.83 -16.29 8.68
C LYS A 126 6.09 -16.46 7.18
N ASP A 127 6.28 -17.68 6.69
CA ASP A 127 6.55 -17.93 5.27
C ASP A 127 5.27 -17.80 4.44
N ALA A 128 4.12 -18.20 4.98
CA ALA A 128 2.82 -17.91 4.38
C ALA A 128 2.59 -16.39 4.25
N PHE A 129 2.85 -15.62 5.32
CA PHE A 129 2.79 -14.17 5.25
C PHE A 129 3.69 -13.58 4.17
N ASN A 130 4.98 -13.97 4.17
CA ASN A 130 5.95 -13.45 3.20
C ASN A 130 5.54 -13.80 1.75
N THR A 131 5.01 -15.00 1.53
CA THR A 131 4.56 -15.48 0.21
C THR A 131 3.39 -14.64 -0.29
N GLU A 132 2.37 -14.43 0.54
CA GLU A 132 1.20 -13.64 0.15
C GLU A 132 1.54 -12.15 0.02
N PHE A 133 2.45 -11.63 0.86
CA PHE A 133 2.94 -10.26 0.73
C PHE A 133 3.66 -10.04 -0.60
N GLU A 134 4.54 -10.97 -1.01
CA GLU A 134 5.20 -10.93 -2.32
C GLU A 134 4.19 -10.92 -3.46
N ARG A 135 3.24 -11.87 -3.46
CA ARG A 135 2.21 -11.99 -4.50
C ARG A 135 1.38 -10.72 -4.61
N ALA A 136 0.96 -10.19 -3.47
CA ALA A 136 0.15 -8.99 -3.40
C ALA A 136 0.93 -7.74 -3.86
N MET A 137 2.20 -7.59 -3.45
CA MET A 137 3.05 -6.46 -3.88
C MET A 137 3.32 -6.49 -5.40
N ILE A 138 3.54 -7.67 -5.98
CA ILE A 138 3.69 -7.82 -7.44
C ILE A 138 2.38 -7.45 -8.13
N LYS A 139 1.23 -7.94 -7.65
CA LYS A 139 -0.09 -7.61 -8.22
C LYS A 139 -0.39 -6.12 -8.12
N MET A 140 -0.17 -5.51 -6.96
CA MET A 140 -0.35 -4.07 -6.72
C MET A 140 0.51 -3.24 -7.66
N SER A 141 1.76 -3.64 -7.89
CA SER A 141 2.63 -2.94 -8.82
C SER A 141 2.09 -2.94 -10.26
N ASN A 142 1.28 -3.92 -10.66
CA ASN A 142 0.73 -4.03 -12.02
C ASN A 142 -0.57 -3.24 -12.25
N ILE A 143 -1.15 -2.64 -11.20
CA ILE A 143 -2.38 -1.84 -11.33
C ILE A 143 -2.10 -0.59 -12.17
N GLY A 144 -2.92 -0.37 -13.21
CA GLY A 144 -2.84 0.85 -14.03
C GLY A 144 -1.52 1.02 -14.79
N LEU A 145 -0.78 -0.09 -14.99
CA LEU A 145 0.48 -0.19 -15.70
C LEU A 145 0.49 0.65 -16.99
N LYS A 146 1.52 1.48 -17.12
CA LYS A 146 1.82 2.23 -18.33
C LYS A 146 3.06 1.66 -19.01
N THR A 147 2.89 1.15 -20.22
CA THR A 147 3.98 0.69 -21.12
C THR A 147 4.11 1.62 -22.32
N PHE A 148 5.11 1.44 -23.17
CA PHE A 148 5.19 2.19 -24.43
C PHE A 148 3.96 1.89 -25.32
N PRO A 149 3.35 2.90 -25.98
CA PRO A 149 3.71 4.33 -26.03
C PRO A 149 3.06 5.19 -24.91
N ASN A 150 2.29 4.57 -24.03
CA ASN A 150 1.43 5.18 -23.02
C ASN A 150 2.19 5.65 -21.76
N GLY A 151 3.19 6.51 -21.91
CA GLY A 151 3.92 7.14 -20.80
C GLY A 151 5.31 7.61 -21.21
N GLU A 152 6.08 8.15 -20.28
CA GLU A 152 7.45 8.62 -20.52
C GLU A 152 8.46 8.11 -19.49
N ILE A 153 9.75 8.30 -19.77
CA ILE A 153 10.79 8.18 -18.73
C ILE A 153 11.10 9.62 -18.30
N ARG A 154 10.70 10.03 -17.10
CA ARG A 154 10.94 11.38 -16.61
C ARG A 154 12.43 11.59 -16.34
N ARG A 155 12.94 12.77 -16.71
CA ARG A 155 14.29 13.21 -16.28
C ARG A 155 14.30 13.67 -14.83
N ARG A 156 13.14 14.09 -14.31
CA ARG A 156 12.92 14.52 -12.94
C ARG A 156 11.56 14.00 -12.48
N CYS A 157 11.51 13.18 -11.43
CA CYS A 157 10.26 12.55 -11.00
C CYS A 157 9.14 13.54 -10.65
N SER A 158 9.49 14.75 -10.20
CA SER A 158 8.52 15.79 -9.82
C SER A 158 7.98 16.62 -11.00
N ALA A 159 8.41 16.37 -12.24
CA ALA A 159 7.99 17.15 -13.41
C ALA A 159 7.76 16.26 -14.64
N ILE A 160 6.79 16.65 -15.47
CA ILE A 160 6.55 16.05 -16.79
C ILE A 160 7.61 16.59 -17.76
N ASN A 161 8.10 15.76 -18.68
CA ASN A 161 9.04 16.25 -19.69
C ASN A 161 8.31 17.21 -20.66
N GLN A 162 8.95 18.33 -20.97
CA GLN A 162 8.46 19.22 -22.02
C GLN A 162 8.65 18.56 -23.38
N MET A 163 7.66 18.65 -24.26
CA MET A 163 7.87 18.30 -25.67
C MET A 163 8.89 19.27 -26.24
N SER A 164 10.05 18.76 -26.66
CA SER A 164 10.98 19.58 -27.43
C SER A 164 10.27 19.94 -28.74
N ASN A 165 10.04 21.24 -28.98
CA ASN A 165 9.74 21.74 -30.31
C ASN A 165 10.96 21.44 -31.17
N ILE A 166 10.96 20.27 -31.82
CA ILE A 166 11.79 20.06 -33.00
C ILE A 166 11.14 20.95 -34.06
N THR A 167 11.50 22.23 -34.04
CA THR A 167 11.37 23.05 -35.24
C THR A 167 12.19 22.30 -36.27
N LEU A 168 11.53 21.70 -37.25
CA LEU A 168 12.16 21.30 -38.48
C LEU A 168 12.84 22.57 -38.98
N ILE A 169 14.15 22.66 -38.78
CA ILE A 169 15.01 23.52 -39.58
C ILE A 169 14.88 22.95 -40.98
N ASN A 170 13.83 23.39 -41.69
CA ASN A 170 13.80 23.37 -43.12
C ASN A 170 15.01 24.20 -43.52
N ASN A 171 16.14 23.54 -43.76
CA ASN A 171 17.22 24.09 -44.57
C ASN A 171 16.66 24.22 -46.00
N ALA A 172 15.85 25.25 -46.21
CA ALA A 172 15.50 25.81 -47.49
C ALA A 172 16.05 27.24 -47.46
N GLY A 173 17.15 27.46 -48.16
CA GLY A 173 17.79 28.77 -48.25
C GLY A 173 19.25 28.68 -48.67
N ASP A 174 19.42 28.69 -50.01
CA ASP A 174 20.54 29.19 -50.83
C ASP A 174 21.90 28.48 -50.85
#